data_AF-A0A2N2D2H9-F1
#
_entry.id   AF-A0A2N2D2H9-F1
#
_cell.length_a   1.000
_cell.length_b   1.000
_cell.length_c   1.000
_cell.angle_alpha   90.00
_cell.angle_beta   90.00
_cell.angle_gamma   90.00
#
_symmetry.space_group_name_H-M   'P 1'
#
loop_
_entity.id
_entity.type
_entity.pdbx_description
1 polymer ?
#
loop_
_entity_poly.entity_id
_entity_poly.type
_entity_poly.pdbx_seq_one_letter_code
_entity_poly.pdbx_strand_id
1 'polypeptide(L)'
;MRFMVKAINLGLGAISLTKEKAENFIDEMVEKGEISKEDAKQTLEDVMKKGEEHKEEVRNLIRDEIDSWKGKFGVVSRDDYEKLEQRIKDLESKLP
;
A
#
# COMPACT_ATOMS: atom_id res chain seq x y z
N MET A 1 -14.37 -6.69 15.12
CA MET A 1 -14.39 -5.27 14.66
C MET A 1 -13.27 -4.38 15.24
N ARG A 2 -12.98 -4.39 16.56
CA ARG A 2 -11.96 -3.49 17.17
C ARG A 2 -10.53 -3.63 16.63
N PHE A 3 -10.13 -4.82 16.18
CA PHE A 3 -8.80 -5.08 15.62
C PHE A 3 -8.57 -4.42 14.25
N MET A 4 -9.57 -4.42 13.37
CA MET A 4 -9.49 -3.75 12.07
C MET A 4 -9.31 -2.24 12.22
N VAL A 5 -10.09 -1.61 13.10
CA VAL A 5 -9.99 -0.17 13.37
C VAL A 5 -8.63 0.19 13.96
N LYS A 6 -8.06 -0.66 14.83
CA LYS A 6 -6.70 -0.48 15.34
C LYS A 6 -5.64 -0.61 14.24
N ALA A 7 -5.74 -1.62 13.38
CA ALA A 7 -4.80 -1.82 12.28
C ALA A 7 -4.84 -0.65 11.28
N ILE A 8 -6.03 -0.14 10.96
CA ILE A 8 -6.20 1.04 10.09
C ILE A 8 -5.62 2.29 10.74
N ASN A 9 -5.89 2.55 12.03
CA ASN A 9 -5.32 3.72 12.73
C ASN A 9 -3.80 3.66 12.84
N LEU A 10 -3.23 2.48 13.10
CA LEU A 10 -1.78 2.28 13.13
C LEU A 10 -1.17 2.45 11.73
N GLY A 11 -1.83 1.91 10.70
CA GLY A 11 -1.43 2.10 9.31
C GLY A 11 -1.47 3.58 8.89
N LEU A 12 -2.52 4.31 9.26
CA LEU A 12 -2.64 5.75 9.00
C LEU A 12 -1.57 6.56 9.74
N GLY A 13 -1.22 6.17 10.97
CA GLY A 13 -0.13 6.80 11.72
C GLY A 13 1.25 6.60 11.07
N ALA A 14 1.52 5.38 10.59
CA ALA A 14 2.76 5.05 9.89
C ALA A 14 2.82 5.68 8.47
N ILE A 15 1.69 5.79 7.77
CA ILE A 15 1.59 6.43 6.45
C ILE A 15 1.64 7.97 6.57
N SER A 16 1.24 8.53 7.71
CA SER A 16 1.31 9.98 7.98
C SER A 16 2.75 10.48 8.19
N LEU A 17 3.73 9.59 8.30
CA LEU A 17 5.15 9.95 8.27
C LEU A 17 5.50 10.37 6.84
N THR A 18 5.38 11.67 6.58
CA THR A 18 5.76 12.28 5.30
C THR A 18 7.26 12.54 5.27
N LYS A 19 7.82 12.69 4.05
CA LYS A 19 9.22 13.10 3.85
C LYS A 19 9.58 14.34 4.66
N GLU A 20 8.72 15.36 4.63
CA GLU A 20 8.88 16.61 5.38
C GLU A 20 8.93 16.39 6.91
N LYS A 21 8.10 15.48 7.45
CA LYS A 21 8.15 15.13 8.88
C LYS A 21 9.43 14.39 9.25
N ALA A 22 9.92 13.53 8.37
CA ALA A 22 11.18 12.80 8.58
C ALA A 22 12.39 13.75 8.51
N GLU A 23 12.39 14.68 7.54
CA GLU A 23 13.39 15.76 7.41
C GLU A 23 13.44 16.60 8.69
N ASN A 24 12.31 17.15 9.13
CA ASN A 24 12.25 17.97 10.34
C ASN A 24 12.71 17.22 11.59
N PHE A 25 12.36 15.94 11.73
CA PHE A 25 12.77 15.12 12.87
C PHE A 25 14.28 14.89 12.89
N ILE A 26 14.88 14.60 11.74
CA ILE A 26 16.32 14.38 11.62
C ILE A 26 17.08 15.70 11.81
N ASP A 27 16.57 16.82 11.28
CA ASP A 27 17.15 18.14 11.49
C ASP A 27 17.18 18.54 12.97
N GLU A 28 16.11 18.24 13.73
CA GLU A 28 16.12 18.43 15.19
C GLU A 28 17.22 17.61 15.89
N MET A 29 17.48 16.39 15.43
CA MET A 29 18.54 15.55 16.01
C MET A 29 19.93 16.13 15.69
N VAL A 30 20.12 16.71 14.51
CA VAL A 30 21.35 17.44 14.14
C VAL A 30 21.54 18.66 15.03
N GLU A 31 20.49 19.45 15.25
CA GLU A 31 20.54 20.64 16.11
C GLU A 31 20.87 20.29 17.57
N LYS A 32 20.35 19.16 18.06
CA LYS A 32 20.67 18.63 19.40
C LYS A 32 22.06 18.00 19.48
N GLY A 33 22.76 17.87 18.35
CA GLY A 33 24.09 17.25 18.26
C GLY A 33 24.07 15.73 18.44
N GLU A 34 22.90 15.09 18.30
CA GLU A 34 22.72 13.64 18.44
C GLU A 34 23.21 12.88 17.20
N ILE A 35 23.28 13.55 16.05
CA ILE A 35 23.69 12.99 14.77
C ILE A 35 24.45 14.05 13.96
N SER A 36 25.43 13.62 13.16
CA SER A 36 26.16 14.51 12.25
C SER A 36 25.30 14.87 11.02
N LYS A 37 25.62 15.97 10.34
CA LYS A 37 24.93 16.35 9.09
C LYS A 37 25.08 15.30 7.98
N GLU A 38 26.22 14.62 7.92
CA GLU A 38 26.46 13.55 6.96
C GLU A 38 25.57 12.33 7.26
N ASP A 39 25.55 11.90 8.52
CA ASP A 39 24.74 10.76 8.96
C ASP A 39 23.24 11.02 8.83
N ALA A 40 22.82 12.27 9.06
CA ALA A 40 21.44 12.72 8.90
C ALA A 40 20.92 12.51 7.46
N LYS A 41 21.72 12.92 6.47
CA LYS A 41 21.35 12.77 5.06
C LYS A 41 21.23 11.30 4.67
N GLN A 42 22.17 10.48 5.12
CA GLN A 42 22.15 9.04 4.85
C GLN A 42 20.98 8.34 5.54
N THR A 43 20.67 8.73 6.78
CA THR A 43 19.52 8.21 7.54
C THR A 43 18.20 8.55 6.86
N LEU A 44 18.06 9.78 6.36
CA LEU A 44 16.86 10.20 5.63
C LEU A 44 16.66 9.38 4.35
N GLU A 45 17.72 9.19 3.56
CA GLU A 45 17.69 8.37 2.35
C GLU A 45 17.31 6.91 2.66
N ASP A 46 17.87 6.32 3.71
CA ASP A 46 17.56 4.96 4.14
C ASP A 46 16.11 4.80 4.61
N VAL A 47 15.59 5.78 5.37
CA VAL A 47 14.20 5.79 5.84
C VAL A 47 13.23 5.91 4.66
N MET A 48 13.52 6.78 3.69
CA MET A 48 12.70 6.92 2.49
C MET A 48 12.71 5.64 1.66
N LYS A 49 13.89 5.06 1.41
CA LYS A 49 14.03 3.83 0.64
C LYS A 49 13.27 2.66 1.28
N LYS A 50 13.48 2.42 2.58
CA LYS A 50 12.77 1.35 3.31
C LYS A 50 11.26 1.60 3.36
N GLY A 51 10.84 2.87 3.49
CA GLY A 51 9.43 3.25 3.45
C GLY A 51 8.77 2.90 2.12
N GLU A 52 9.46 3.15 1.00
CA GLU A 52 8.97 2.80 -0.34
C GLU A 52 8.85 1.27 -0.51
N GLU A 53 9.89 0.52 -0.10
CA GLU A 53 9.91 -0.96 -0.16
C GLU A 53 8.77 -1.57 0.67
N HIS A 54 8.60 -1.13 1.92
CA HIS A 54 7.53 -1.63 2.80
C HIS A 54 6.13 -1.28 2.29
N LYS A 55 5.96 -0.13 1.64
CA LYS A 55 4.68 0.28 1.05
C LYS A 55 4.28 -0.64 -0.10
N GLU A 56 5.23 -1.09 -0.90
CA GLU A 56 4.99 -2.04 -1.98
C GLU A 56 4.64 -3.43 -1.43
N GLU A 57 5.38 -3.93 -0.44
CA GLU A 57 5.08 -5.20 0.24
C GLU A 57 3.67 -5.21 0.85
N VAL A 58 3.30 -4.14 1.57
CA VAL A 58 1.95 -4.01 2.15
C VAL A 58 0.88 -3.98 1.06
N ARG A 59 1.12 -3.30 -0.06
CA ARG A 59 0.18 -3.29 -1.20
C ARG A 59 0.00 -4.69 -1.79
N ASN A 60 1.07 -5.45 -1.93
CA ASN A 60 1.02 -6.81 -2.46
C ASN A 60 0.28 -7.74 -1.50
N LEU A 61 0.57 -7.69 -0.21
CA LEU A 61 -0.16 -8.45 0.81
C LEU A 61 -1.66 -8.17 0.80
N ILE A 62 -2.06 -6.89 0.67
CA ILE A 62 -3.48 -6.51 0.58
C ILE A 62 -4.11 -7.06 -0.70
N ARG A 63 -3.42 -6.99 -1.85
CA ARG A 63 -3.92 -7.55 -3.12
C ARG A 63 -4.11 -9.05 -3.03
N ASP A 64 -3.11 -9.76 -2.53
CA ASP A 64 -3.13 -11.22 -2.39
C ASP A 64 -4.26 -11.67 -1.47
N GLU A 65 -4.48 -10.97 -0.36
CA GLU A 65 -5.58 -11.27 0.56
C GLU A 65 -6.93 -11.01 -0.13
N ILE A 66 -7.09 -9.90 -0.86
CA ILE A 66 -8.32 -9.60 -1.61
C ILE A 66 -8.60 -10.68 -2.66
N ASP A 67 -7.59 -11.10 -3.43
CA ASP A 67 -7.75 -12.10 -4.48
C ASP A 67 -8.04 -13.51 -3.90
N SER A 68 -7.41 -13.86 -2.77
CA SER A 68 -7.73 -15.05 -1.99
C SER A 68 -9.19 -15.05 -1.52
N TRP A 69 -9.70 -13.90 -1.05
CA TRP A 69 -11.10 -13.75 -0.66
C TRP A 69 -12.05 -13.86 -1.86
N LYS A 70 -11.73 -13.26 -3.00
CA LYS A 70 -12.53 -13.41 -4.24
C LYS A 70 -12.69 -14.88 -4.64
N GLY A 71 -11.60 -15.65 -4.61
CA GLY A 71 -11.62 -17.08 -4.91
C GLY A 71 -12.44 -17.90 -3.92
N LYS A 72 -12.35 -17.60 -2.62
CA LYS A 72 -13.05 -18.35 -1.56
C LYS A 72 -14.55 -18.06 -1.48
N PHE A 73 -14.95 -16.81 -1.71
CA PHE A 73 -16.35 -16.37 -1.55
C PHE A 73 -17.11 -16.23 -2.88
N GLY A 74 -16.48 -16.57 -4.01
CA GLY A 74 -17.09 -16.46 -5.34
C GLY A 74 -17.39 -15.02 -5.74
N VAL A 75 -16.67 -14.05 -5.18
CA VAL A 75 -16.86 -12.63 -5.48
C VAL A 75 -16.08 -12.30 -6.75
N VAL A 76 -16.80 -12.10 -7.85
CA VAL A 76 -16.23 -11.65 -9.13
C VAL A 76 -16.10 -10.14 -9.16
N SER A 77 -15.01 -9.65 -9.76
CA SER A 77 -14.87 -8.22 -10.00
C SER A 77 -15.81 -7.73 -11.10
N ARG A 78 -16.03 -6.42 -11.17
CA ARG A 78 -16.83 -5.83 -12.25
C ARG A 78 -16.21 -6.08 -13.63
N ASP A 79 -14.88 -5.99 -13.74
CA ASP A 79 -14.15 -6.33 -14.96
C ASP A 79 -14.38 -7.79 -15.38
N ASP A 80 -14.39 -8.73 -14.43
CA ASP A 80 -14.64 -10.15 -14.72
C ASP A 80 -16.07 -10.36 -15.23
N TYR A 81 -17.04 -9.64 -14.66
CA TYR A 81 -18.43 -9.63 -15.12
C TYR A 81 -18.56 -9.06 -16.53
N GLU A 82 -17.96 -7.90 -16.82
CA GLU A 82 -18.04 -7.25 -18.14
C GLU A 82 -17.37 -8.12 -19.22
N LYS A 83 -16.23 -8.75 -18.91
CA LYS A 83 -15.60 -9.74 -19.80
C LYS A 83 -16.51 -10.94 -20.07
N LEU A 84 -17.23 -11.42 -19.06
CA LEU A 84 -18.17 -12.52 -19.22
C LEU A 84 -19.37 -12.10 -20.07
N GLU A 85 -19.95 -10.92 -19.82
CA GLU A 85 -21.06 -10.36 -20.60
C GLU A 85 -20.67 -10.20 -22.07
N GLN A 86 -19.47 -9.71 -22.35
CA GLN A 86 -18.98 -9.55 -23.72
C GLN A 86 -18.79 -10.88 -24.42
N ARG A 87 -18.24 -11.89 -23.73
CA ARG A 87 -18.15 -13.26 -24.26
C ARG A 87 -19.54 -13.85 -24.55
N ILE A 88 -20.54 -13.56 -23.72
CA ILE A 88 -21.92 -14.00 -23.95
C ILE A 88 -22.47 -13.35 -25.22
N LYS A 89 -22.36 -12.02 -25.37
CA LYS A 89 -22.80 -11.31 -26.60
C LYS A 89 -22.11 -11.84 -27.87
N ASP A 90 -20.81 -12.13 -27.78
CA ASP A 90 -20.05 -12.69 -28.90
C ASP A 90 -20.49 -14.12 -29.26
N LEU A 91 -20.97 -14.91 -28.29
CA LEU A 91 -21.50 -16.24 -28.54
C LEU A 91 -22.95 -16.18 -29.06
N GLU A 92 -23.77 -15.30 -28.50
CA GLU A 92 -25.15 -15.05 -28.95
C GLU A 92 -25.20 -14.55 -30.39
N SER A 93 -24.27 -13.68 -30.80
CA SER A 93 -24.17 -13.20 -32.19
C SER A 93 -23.72 -14.27 -33.20
N LYS A 94 -23.20 -15.39 -32.72
CA LYS A 94 -22.76 -16.54 -33.55
C LYS A 94 -23.76 -17.68 -33.56
N LEU A 95 -24.82 -17.61 -32.75
CA LEU A 95 -25.93 -18.55 -32.80
C LEU A 95 -26.89 -18.11 -33.93
N PRO A 96 -27.34 -19.05 -34.78
CA PRO A 96 -28.19 -18.75 -35.93
C PRO A 96 -29.60 -18.29 -35.54
#